data_AF-A0A958QAV9-F1
#
_entry.id   AF-A0A958QAV9-F1
#
_cell.length_a   1.000
_cell.length_b   1.000
_cell.length_c   1.000
_cell.angle_alpha   90.00
_cell.angle_beta   90.00
_cell.angle_gamma   90.00
#
_symmetry.space_group_name_H-M   'P 1'
#
loop_
_entity.id
_entity.type
_entity.pdbx_description
1 polymer ?
#
loop_
_entity_poly.entity_id
_entity_poly.type
_entity_poly.pdbx_seq_one_letter_code
_entity_poly.pdbx_strand_id
1 'polypeptide(L)'
;MSLRAVLGWREVKFFDNREDLVMLRSLMSLKNYRLEARDGEIGSVNDIYFDDERWTVRYLVVNTDVWLPGGNVLIPMAAVGGTPDWVKKHIPVELTKEQVKASPAVSTHKPVSREEETKLNVYYGYPSYWTAFGPAPAMIQPLKEPTTKSNEASRRDSHLRSLNEVTGYYIKAKDKTFGHVEDLIVDDEKWALRYMVIDTKNWIPAKEVLIAPSWASEIKWDEKMVSVDLTEEQLKASPEYRPSDPINREQEERLYDYYGRPRYWEQDHVAGAGPIF
;
A
#
# COMPACT_ATOMS: atom_id res chain seq x y z
N MET A 1 -61.09 -17.98 -11.35
CA MET A 1 -60.35 -18.21 -10.10
C MET A 1 -59.10 -17.36 -10.14
N SER A 2 -58.94 -16.50 -9.13
CA SER A 2 -57.89 -15.49 -9.00
C SER A 2 -56.49 -16.09 -8.90
N LEU A 3 -55.49 -15.43 -9.51
CA LEU A 3 -54.26 -15.05 -8.80
C LEU A 3 -53.51 -13.96 -9.57
N ARG A 4 -53.60 -12.73 -9.06
CA ARG A 4 -52.67 -11.63 -9.35
C ARG A 4 -51.32 -11.97 -8.71
N ALA A 5 -50.24 -11.94 -9.49
CA ALA A 5 -48.90 -11.78 -8.96
C ALA A 5 -48.31 -10.50 -9.55
N VAL A 6 -48.33 -9.44 -8.74
CA VAL A 6 -47.53 -8.23 -8.96
C VAL A 6 -46.22 -8.48 -8.22
N LEU A 7 -45.15 -8.72 -8.95
CA LEU A 7 -43.80 -8.65 -8.41
C LEU A 7 -43.03 -7.61 -9.23
N GLY A 8 -42.76 -6.48 -8.59
CA GLY A 8 -41.90 -5.44 -9.12
C GLY A 8 -40.47 -5.98 -9.18
N TRP A 9 -39.93 -6.04 -10.40
CA TRP A 9 -38.54 -6.33 -10.63
C TRP A 9 -37.75 -5.07 -10.28
N ARG A 10 -37.00 -5.11 -9.17
CA ARG A 10 -35.90 -4.16 -8.93
C ARG A 10 -34.86 -4.46 -10.01
N GLU A 11 -34.55 -3.48 -10.85
CA GLU A 11 -33.38 -3.54 -11.74
C GLU A 11 -32.16 -3.93 -10.92
N VAL A 12 -31.64 -5.13 -11.16
CA VAL A 12 -30.28 -5.48 -10.75
C VAL A 12 -29.39 -4.67 -11.67
N LYS A 13 -28.80 -3.58 -11.16
CA LYS A 13 -27.74 -2.89 -11.87
C LYS A 13 -26.58 -3.85 -12.02
N PHE A 14 -26.39 -4.37 -13.24
CA PHE A 14 -25.16 -5.02 -13.62
C PHE A 14 -24.08 -3.93 -13.65
N PHE A 15 -23.12 -4.00 -12.72
CA PHE A 15 -21.91 -3.17 -12.76
C PHE A 15 -21.08 -3.68 -13.94
N ASP A 16 -21.21 -3.01 -15.09
CA ASP A 16 -20.54 -3.37 -16.35
C ASP A 16 -19.10 -2.81 -16.43
N ASN A 17 -18.60 -2.20 -15.34
CA ASN A 17 -17.27 -1.60 -15.30
C ASN A 17 -16.37 -2.32 -14.29
N ARG A 18 -15.22 -2.84 -14.75
CA ARG A 18 -14.23 -3.50 -13.86
C ARG A 18 -13.68 -2.57 -12.77
N GLU A 19 -13.80 -1.26 -12.95
CA GLU A 19 -13.40 -0.26 -11.97
C GLU A 19 -14.34 -0.14 -10.76
N ASP A 20 -15.55 -0.73 -10.83
CA ASP A 20 -16.48 -0.81 -9.69
C ASP A 20 -16.14 -1.98 -8.74
N LEU A 21 -15.10 -2.77 -9.06
CA LEU A 21 -14.64 -3.93 -8.28
C LEU A 21 -13.37 -3.67 -7.46
N VAL A 22 -12.68 -2.54 -7.70
CA VAL A 22 -11.51 -2.15 -6.90
C VAL A 22 -11.96 -1.87 -5.48
N MET A 23 -11.42 -2.60 -4.51
CA MET A 23 -11.73 -2.38 -3.10
C MET A 23 -10.56 -1.68 -2.41
N LEU A 24 -10.90 -0.60 -1.72
CA LEU A 24 -9.98 0.13 -0.88
C LEU A 24 -9.86 -0.57 0.48
N ARG A 25 -8.62 -0.77 0.94
CA ARG A 25 -8.31 -1.53 2.14
C ARG A 25 -7.36 -0.80 3.06
N SER A 26 -7.64 -0.87 4.35
CA SER A 26 -6.73 -0.49 5.43
C SER A 26 -5.49 -1.39 5.42
N LEU A 27 -4.30 -0.82 5.29
CA LEU A 27 -3.05 -1.59 5.42
C LEU A 27 -2.86 -2.09 6.86
N MET A 28 -3.24 -1.30 7.86
CA MET A 28 -3.23 -1.74 9.26
C MET A 28 -4.10 -2.97 9.48
N SER A 29 -5.23 -3.10 8.78
CA SER A 29 -6.09 -4.28 8.87
C SER A 29 -5.45 -5.55 8.30
N LEU A 30 -4.52 -5.42 7.35
CA LEU A 30 -3.79 -6.54 6.74
C LEU A 30 -2.72 -7.11 7.66
N LYS A 31 -2.33 -6.39 8.73
CA LYS A 31 -1.43 -6.94 9.73
C LYS A 31 -2.01 -8.21 10.35
N ASN A 32 -1.15 -9.18 10.60
CA ASN A 32 -1.46 -10.54 11.07
C ASN A 32 -2.26 -11.40 10.08
N TYR A 33 -2.47 -10.97 8.83
CA TYR A 33 -2.94 -11.87 7.78
C TYR A 33 -1.91 -12.97 7.57
N ARG A 34 -2.38 -14.19 7.33
CA ARG A 34 -1.52 -15.35 7.08
C ARG A 34 -1.15 -15.41 5.61
N LEU A 35 0.11 -15.73 5.34
CA LEU A 35 0.56 -16.01 3.98
C LEU A 35 0.64 -17.52 3.77
N GLU A 36 0.02 -17.96 2.68
CA GLU A 36 -0.01 -19.36 2.27
C GLU A 36 0.86 -19.54 1.03
N ALA A 37 1.96 -20.28 1.16
CA ALA A 37 2.77 -20.69 0.03
C ALA A 37 2.17 -21.93 -0.65
N ARG A 38 2.72 -22.32 -1.80
CA ARG A 38 2.26 -23.51 -2.57
C ARG A 38 2.32 -24.81 -1.76
N ASP A 39 3.19 -24.87 -0.76
CA ASP A 39 3.46 -26.03 0.09
C ASP A 39 3.15 -25.77 1.58
N GLY A 40 2.36 -24.75 1.88
CA GLY A 40 1.77 -24.50 3.21
C GLY A 40 2.02 -23.10 3.77
N GLU A 41 1.42 -22.84 4.93
CA GLU A 41 1.54 -21.55 5.65
C GLU A 41 3.00 -21.17 5.95
N ILE A 42 3.41 -19.96 5.53
CA ILE A 42 4.77 -19.42 5.74
C ILE A 42 4.86 -18.42 6.89
N GLY A 43 3.74 -17.92 7.41
CA GLY A 43 3.75 -16.97 8.52
C GLY A 43 2.69 -15.90 8.38
N SER A 44 2.89 -14.77 9.06
CA SER A 44 1.91 -13.67 9.08
C SER A 44 2.53 -12.30 8.81
N VAL A 45 1.76 -11.41 8.19
CA VAL A 45 2.17 -10.01 7.94
C VAL A 45 2.48 -9.30 9.26
N ASN A 46 3.72 -8.86 9.42
CA ASN A 46 4.19 -8.07 10.56
C ASN A 46 4.32 -6.57 10.22
N ASP A 47 4.70 -6.26 8.98
CA ASP A 47 4.83 -4.90 8.45
C ASP A 47 4.58 -4.90 6.94
N ILE A 48 4.40 -3.73 6.35
CA ILE A 48 4.14 -3.54 4.93
C ILE A 48 5.03 -2.41 4.44
N TYR A 49 5.80 -2.68 3.39
CA TYR A 49 6.73 -1.74 2.81
C TYR A 49 6.21 -1.22 1.48
N PHE A 50 6.21 0.09 1.33
CA PHE A 50 5.78 0.79 0.11
C PHE A 50 6.87 1.74 -0.39
N ASP A 51 6.85 2.05 -1.68
CA ASP A 51 7.75 3.06 -2.23
C ASP A 51 7.12 4.46 -2.16
N ASP A 52 7.88 5.46 -1.72
CA ASP A 52 7.41 6.83 -1.51
C ASP A 52 7.38 7.70 -2.78
N GLU A 53 7.90 7.19 -3.90
CA GLU A 53 7.86 7.88 -5.20
C GLU A 53 6.56 7.60 -5.96
N ARG A 54 6.17 6.32 -6.04
CA ARG A 54 4.98 5.85 -6.75
C ARG A 54 3.85 5.45 -5.81
N TRP A 55 4.05 5.54 -4.51
CA TRP A 55 3.05 5.22 -3.51
C TRP A 55 2.45 3.83 -3.72
N THR A 56 3.29 2.83 -3.99
CA THR A 56 2.84 1.45 -4.24
C THR A 56 3.41 0.51 -3.19
N VAL A 57 2.61 -0.43 -2.70
CA VAL A 57 3.13 -1.50 -1.83
C VAL A 57 4.09 -2.38 -2.62
N ARG A 58 5.28 -2.61 -2.07
CA ARG A 58 6.35 -3.39 -2.71
C ARG A 58 6.63 -4.71 -2.01
N TYR A 59 6.56 -4.73 -0.68
CA TYR A 59 6.84 -5.95 0.08
C TYR A 59 5.89 -6.10 1.27
N LEU A 60 5.52 -7.35 1.55
CA LEU A 60 5.00 -7.77 2.85
C LEU A 60 6.18 -8.23 3.70
N VAL A 61 6.29 -7.71 4.92
CA VAL A 61 7.28 -8.19 5.90
C VAL A 61 6.60 -9.25 6.74
N VAL A 62 7.03 -10.50 6.61
CA VAL A 62 6.34 -11.67 7.13
C VAL A 62 7.12 -12.25 8.30
N ASN A 63 6.48 -12.37 9.47
CA ASN A 63 7.06 -13.12 10.58
C ASN A 63 6.98 -14.62 10.27
N THR A 64 8.13 -15.29 10.21
CA THR A 64 8.25 -16.72 9.91
C THR A 64 8.72 -17.56 11.11
N ASP A 65 8.75 -16.98 12.32
CA ASP A 65 9.41 -17.55 13.51
C ASP A 65 8.87 -18.93 13.92
N VAL A 66 7.65 -19.27 13.49
CA VAL A 66 7.01 -20.57 13.76
C VAL A 66 7.80 -21.74 13.17
N TRP A 67 8.46 -21.57 12.03
CA TRP A 67 9.15 -22.68 11.32
C TRP A 67 10.52 -22.30 10.76
N LEU A 68 10.85 -21.02 10.70
CA LEU A 68 12.14 -20.50 10.24
C LEU A 68 12.71 -19.55 11.31
N PRO A 69 13.64 -20.05 12.15
CA PRO A 69 14.33 -19.21 13.12
C PRO A 69 15.16 -18.14 12.40
N GLY A 70 14.98 -16.87 12.77
CA GLY A 70 15.71 -15.77 12.12
C GLY A 70 14.88 -14.51 11.89
N GLY A 71 13.57 -14.52 12.19
CA GLY A 71 12.73 -13.34 12.19
C GLY A 71 11.95 -13.13 10.90
N ASN A 72 11.81 -11.87 10.50
CA ASN A 72 10.97 -11.46 9.39
C ASN A 72 11.63 -11.66 8.02
N VAL A 73 10.84 -12.04 7.02
CA VAL A 73 11.24 -12.14 5.61
C VAL A 73 10.45 -11.15 4.75
N LEU A 74 11.12 -10.48 3.80
CA LEU A 74 10.45 -9.63 2.82
C LEU A 74 9.94 -10.48 1.65
N ILE A 75 8.62 -10.49 1.48
CA ILE A 75 7.95 -11.13 0.36
C ILE A 75 7.52 -10.04 -0.63
N PRO A 76 8.02 -10.04 -1.88
CA PRO A 76 7.64 -9.04 -2.86
C PRO A 76 6.16 -9.18 -3.22
N MET A 77 5.46 -8.06 -3.42
CA MET A 77 4.05 -8.07 -3.84
C MET A 77 3.83 -8.81 -5.15
N ALA A 78 4.82 -8.85 -6.04
CA ALA A 78 4.77 -9.62 -7.28
C ALA A 78 4.69 -11.14 -7.07
N ALA A 79 5.02 -11.63 -5.86
CA ALA A 79 4.85 -13.03 -5.49
C ALA A 79 3.44 -13.33 -4.95
N VAL A 80 2.60 -12.32 -4.66
CA VAL A 80 1.21 -12.55 -4.26
C VAL A 80 0.45 -13.12 -5.46
N GLY A 81 -0.04 -14.33 -5.30
CA GLY A 81 -0.76 -15.09 -6.30
C GLY A 81 -2.24 -15.18 -5.99
N GLY A 82 -3.05 -15.37 -7.02
CA GLY A 82 -4.50 -15.53 -6.85
C GLY A 82 -5.18 -14.33 -6.18
N THR A 83 -6.36 -14.57 -5.61
CA THR A 83 -7.14 -13.55 -4.89
C THR A 83 -7.01 -13.78 -3.39
N PRO A 84 -6.60 -12.77 -2.60
CA PRO A 84 -6.61 -12.88 -1.14
C PRO A 84 -8.01 -13.21 -0.60
N ASP A 85 -8.07 -14.11 0.39
CA ASP A 85 -9.30 -14.39 1.13
C ASP A 85 -9.38 -13.43 2.32
N TRP A 86 -10.05 -12.31 2.10
CA TRP A 86 -10.21 -11.23 3.09
C TRP A 86 -10.99 -11.67 4.33
N VAL A 87 -11.89 -12.66 4.19
CA VAL A 87 -12.70 -13.17 5.31
C VAL A 87 -11.86 -14.08 6.19
N LYS A 88 -11.10 -15.00 5.59
CA LYS A 88 -10.19 -15.89 6.31
C LYS A 88 -8.87 -15.23 6.71
N LYS A 89 -8.62 -14.01 6.22
CA LYS A 89 -7.39 -13.23 6.40
C LYS A 89 -6.15 -13.94 5.83
N HIS A 90 -6.29 -14.49 4.62
CA HIS A 90 -5.25 -15.28 3.95
C HIS A 90 -4.81 -14.60 2.65
N ILE A 91 -3.50 -14.54 2.44
CA ILE A 91 -2.88 -13.99 1.23
C ILE A 91 -2.08 -15.14 0.57
N PRO A 92 -2.49 -15.64 -0.60
CA PRO A 92 -1.72 -16.68 -1.30
C PRO A 92 -0.46 -16.08 -1.92
N VAL A 93 0.62 -16.86 -1.94
CA VAL A 93 1.86 -16.51 -2.64
C VAL A 93 2.36 -17.64 -3.53
N GLU A 94 2.92 -17.29 -4.68
CA GLU A 94 3.49 -18.21 -5.67
C GLU A 94 4.93 -18.65 -5.32
N LEU A 95 5.21 -18.79 -4.04
CA LEU A 95 6.49 -19.24 -3.50
C LEU A 95 6.32 -20.60 -2.83
N THR A 96 7.44 -21.23 -2.50
CA THR A 96 7.53 -22.40 -1.61
C THR A 96 8.21 -21.99 -0.30
N LYS A 97 8.02 -22.79 0.75
CA LYS A 97 8.74 -22.63 2.02
C LYS A 97 10.25 -22.59 1.84
N GLU A 98 10.80 -23.45 0.97
CA GLU A 98 12.24 -23.48 0.74
C GLU A 98 12.74 -22.18 0.07
N GLN A 99 11.98 -21.60 -0.84
CA GLN A 99 12.30 -20.28 -1.42
C GLN A 99 12.24 -19.15 -0.38
N VAL A 100 11.24 -19.17 0.51
CA VAL A 100 11.16 -18.19 1.61
C VAL A 100 12.35 -18.32 2.55
N LYS A 101 12.74 -19.56 2.88
CA LYS A 101 13.89 -19.85 3.74
C LYS A 101 15.23 -19.46 3.12
N ALA A 102 15.38 -19.61 1.82
CA ALA A 102 16.59 -19.24 1.10
C ALA A 102 16.63 -17.75 0.68
N SER A 103 15.62 -16.95 1.07
CA SER A 103 15.57 -15.52 0.82
C SER A 103 16.77 -14.79 1.42
N PRO A 104 17.36 -13.79 0.73
CA PRO A 104 18.38 -12.93 1.30
C PRO A 104 17.94 -12.31 2.62
N ALA A 105 18.83 -12.34 3.62
CA ALA A 105 18.62 -11.62 4.86
C ALA A 105 18.72 -10.11 4.61
N VAL A 106 17.68 -9.38 4.98
CA VAL A 106 17.59 -7.92 4.83
C VAL A 106 17.32 -7.31 6.20
N SER A 107 17.91 -6.14 6.48
CA SER A 107 17.65 -5.47 7.74
C SER A 107 16.22 -4.89 7.76
N THR A 108 15.29 -5.59 8.41
CA THR A 108 13.87 -5.17 8.51
C THR A 108 13.61 -4.10 9.58
N HIS A 109 14.65 -3.58 10.24
CA HIS A 109 14.55 -2.59 11.32
C HIS A 109 15.19 -1.24 10.95
N LYS A 110 15.63 -1.10 9.70
CA LYS A 110 16.23 0.12 9.14
C LYS A 110 15.65 0.31 7.74
N PRO A 111 15.73 1.51 7.15
CA PRO A 111 15.39 1.69 5.74
C PRO A 111 16.17 0.66 4.91
N VAL A 112 15.44 -0.14 4.13
CA VAL A 112 16.03 -1.16 3.25
C VAL A 112 16.76 -0.42 2.15
N SER A 113 18.07 -0.61 2.05
CA SER A 113 18.87 0.06 1.03
C SER A 113 18.52 -0.45 -0.37
N ARG A 114 18.75 0.39 -1.40
CA ARG A 114 18.62 -0.03 -2.82
C ARG A 114 19.45 -1.28 -3.16
N GLU A 115 20.59 -1.48 -2.49
CA GLU A 115 21.42 -2.67 -2.66
C GLU A 115 20.73 -3.94 -2.13
N GLU A 116 20.09 -3.85 -0.95
CA GLU A 116 19.30 -4.94 -0.38
C GLU A 116 18.07 -5.27 -1.23
N GLU A 117 17.35 -4.24 -1.74
CA GLU A 117 16.24 -4.47 -2.69
C GLU A 117 16.74 -5.14 -3.98
N THR A 118 17.90 -4.75 -4.50
CA THR A 118 18.48 -5.38 -5.69
C THR A 118 18.78 -6.86 -5.46
N LYS A 119 19.30 -7.23 -4.27
CA LYS A 119 19.53 -8.64 -3.90
C LYS A 119 18.23 -9.43 -3.88
N LEU A 120 17.16 -8.86 -3.31
CA LEU A 120 15.84 -9.50 -3.31
C LEU A 120 15.28 -9.67 -4.73
N ASN A 121 15.35 -8.63 -5.57
CA ASN A 121 14.88 -8.67 -6.95
C ASN A 121 15.61 -9.73 -7.77
N VAL A 122 16.95 -9.78 -7.68
CA VAL A 122 17.75 -10.81 -8.35
C VAL A 122 17.39 -12.21 -7.85
N TYR A 123 17.20 -12.38 -6.54
CA TYR A 123 16.87 -13.68 -5.95
C TYR A 123 15.50 -14.20 -6.40
N TYR A 124 14.46 -13.37 -6.32
CA TYR A 124 13.11 -13.75 -6.69
C TYR A 124 12.83 -13.65 -8.21
N GLY A 125 13.74 -13.05 -8.97
CA GLY A 125 13.61 -12.88 -10.42
C GLY A 125 12.65 -11.76 -10.83
N TYR A 126 12.40 -10.77 -9.98
CA TYR A 126 11.51 -9.64 -10.28
C TYR A 126 12.28 -8.43 -10.83
N PRO A 127 11.74 -7.73 -11.84
CA PRO A 127 12.37 -6.53 -12.37
C PRO A 127 12.35 -5.40 -11.33
N SER A 128 13.40 -4.58 -11.32
CA SER A 128 13.46 -3.38 -10.50
C SER A 128 12.42 -2.37 -10.95
N TYR A 129 11.48 -2.00 -10.07
CA TYR A 129 10.41 -1.08 -10.44
C TYR A 129 10.91 0.34 -10.74
N TRP A 130 12.07 0.74 -10.20
CA TRP A 130 12.65 2.08 -10.33
C TRP A 130 13.51 2.30 -11.57
N THR A 131 13.80 1.27 -12.37
CA THR A 131 14.49 1.46 -13.65
C THR A 131 13.48 1.91 -14.71
N ALA A 132 13.83 2.94 -15.49
CA ALA A 132 12.96 3.58 -16.49
C ALA A 132 12.52 2.69 -17.67
N PHE A 133 12.99 1.44 -17.72
CA PHE A 133 12.57 0.44 -18.67
C PHE A 133 11.83 -0.64 -17.88
N GLY A 134 10.57 -0.88 -18.23
CA GLY A 134 9.76 -2.01 -17.73
C GLY A 134 10.39 -3.37 -18.09
N PRO A 135 9.62 -4.46 -18.20
CA PRO A 135 10.18 -5.81 -18.36
C PRO A 135 10.89 -5.93 -19.72
N ALA A 136 12.20 -5.68 -19.74
CA ALA A 136 13.07 -6.00 -20.85
C ALA A 136 13.98 -7.15 -20.42
N PRO A 137 13.98 -8.28 -21.14
CA PRO A 137 14.86 -9.39 -20.82
C PRO A 137 16.31 -8.98 -21.08
N ALA A 138 17.14 -9.18 -20.06
CA ALA A 138 18.57 -9.45 -20.12
C ALA A 138 19.45 -8.44 -20.90
N MET A 139 19.98 -7.46 -20.17
CA MET A 139 21.44 -7.30 -20.12
C MET A 139 21.86 -7.35 -18.66
N ILE A 140 22.24 -8.55 -18.19
CA ILE A 140 23.04 -8.69 -16.98
C ILE A 140 24.40 -8.06 -17.31
N GLN A 141 24.55 -6.77 -17.05
CA GLN A 141 25.89 -6.24 -16.81
C GLN A 141 26.40 -6.95 -15.55
N PRO A 142 27.64 -7.45 -15.54
CA PRO A 142 28.20 -7.97 -14.30
C PRO A 142 28.22 -6.80 -13.32
N LEU A 143 27.33 -6.84 -12.33
CA LEU A 143 27.41 -5.96 -11.18
C LEU A 143 28.80 -6.20 -10.60
N LYS A 144 29.67 -5.18 -10.64
CA LYS A 144 30.88 -5.16 -9.81
C LYS A 144 30.42 -5.56 -8.41
N GLU A 145 31.05 -6.60 -7.86
CA GLU A 145 30.76 -7.09 -6.51
C GLU A 145 30.59 -5.89 -5.57
N PRO A 146 29.43 -5.74 -4.90
CA PRO A 146 29.25 -4.65 -3.96
C PRO A 146 30.25 -4.88 -2.83
N THR A 147 31.18 -3.94 -2.67
CA THR A 147 31.99 -3.86 -1.48
C THR A 147 31.05 -3.81 -0.27
N THR A 148 31.21 -4.76 0.64
CA THR A 148 30.37 -5.11 1.81
C THR A 148 30.26 -4.03 2.89
N LYS A 149 30.05 -2.77 2.50
CA LYS A 149 29.76 -1.67 3.41
C LYS A 149 28.58 -0.89 2.84
N SER A 150 27.37 -1.12 3.37
CA SER A 150 26.24 -0.25 3.07
C SER A 150 26.60 1.17 3.56
N ASN A 151 26.96 2.05 2.64
CA ASN A 151 27.28 3.43 2.96
C ASN A 151 25.99 4.16 3.37
N GLU A 152 26.06 5.06 4.35
CA GLU A 152 24.92 5.87 4.80
C GLU A 152 24.22 6.62 3.65
N ALA A 153 24.97 7.00 2.61
CA ALA A 153 24.44 7.60 1.39
C ALA A 153 23.42 6.69 0.67
N SER A 154 23.69 5.38 0.58
CA SER A 154 22.78 4.40 -0.03
C SER A 154 21.50 4.14 0.79
N ARG A 155 21.52 4.45 2.08
CA ARG A 155 20.35 4.36 2.97
C ARG A 155 19.47 5.61 2.89
N ARG A 156 20.08 6.79 2.71
CA ARG A 156 19.33 8.05 2.44
C ARG A 156 18.64 8.02 1.08
N ASP A 157 19.15 7.21 0.16
CA ASP A 157 18.57 6.97 -1.18
C ASP A 157 17.55 5.82 -1.19
N SER A 158 17.16 5.32 -0.01
CA SER A 158 16.06 4.36 0.11
C SER A 158 14.73 5.10 0.00
N HIS A 159 13.94 4.70 -0.99
CA HIS A 159 12.56 5.14 -1.20
C HIS A 159 11.55 4.20 -0.55
N LEU A 160 12.01 3.13 0.09
CA LEU A 160 11.15 2.17 0.73
C LEU A 160 10.84 2.60 2.17
N ARG A 161 9.55 2.65 2.50
CA ARG A 161 9.03 3.11 3.79
C ARG A 161 8.21 2.02 4.46
N SER A 162 8.39 1.91 5.77
CA SER A 162 7.63 1.01 6.62
C SER A 162 6.28 1.64 7.00
N LEU A 163 5.19 0.88 6.91
CA LEU A 163 3.90 1.28 7.48
C LEU A 163 4.05 1.59 8.97
N ASN A 164 4.70 0.69 9.73
CA ASN A 164 4.93 0.88 11.16
C ASN A 164 5.74 2.15 11.49
N GLU A 165 6.65 2.54 10.61
CA GLU A 165 7.43 3.77 10.76
C GLU A 165 6.54 5.00 10.56
N VAL A 166 5.75 5.02 9.49
CA VAL A 166 4.97 6.18 9.05
C VAL A 166 3.73 6.40 9.92
N THR A 167 3.14 5.34 10.46
CA THR A 167 2.11 5.46 11.49
C THR A 167 2.68 6.21 12.70
N GLY A 168 1.97 7.26 13.13
CA GLY A 168 2.40 8.20 14.16
C GLY A 168 3.11 9.44 13.66
N TYR A 169 3.39 9.56 12.36
CA TYR A 169 3.93 10.81 11.79
C TYR A 169 2.94 11.96 11.99
N TYR A 170 3.43 13.11 12.42
CA TYR A 170 2.59 14.29 12.62
C TYR A 170 2.20 14.93 11.30
N ILE A 171 0.97 15.44 11.20
CA ILE A 171 0.56 16.26 10.06
C ILE A 171 0.78 17.72 10.38
N LYS A 172 1.52 18.41 9.50
CA LYS A 172 1.72 19.85 9.55
C LYS A 172 0.86 20.52 8.49
N ALA A 173 -0.21 21.18 8.94
CA ALA A 173 -0.99 22.11 8.14
C ALA A 173 -0.22 23.44 7.94
N LYS A 174 -0.76 24.33 7.11
CA LYS A 174 -0.17 25.66 6.82
C LYS A 174 0.06 26.52 8.05
N ASP A 175 -0.84 26.41 9.00
CA ASP A 175 -0.98 27.25 10.18
C ASP A 175 -0.47 26.57 11.46
N LYS A 176 -0.55 25.22 11.54
CA LYS A 176 -0.16 24.46 12.73
C LYS A 176 -0.01 22.96 12.48
N THR A 177 0.52 22.26 13.47
CA THR A 177 0.45 20.79 13.53
C THR A 177 -0.95 20.34 13.95
N PHE A 178 -1.50 19.34 13.26
CA PHE A 178 -2.86 18.85 13.41
C PHE A 178 -2.95 17.35 13.13
N GLY A 179 -3.10 16.51 14.15
CA GLY A 179 -3.25 15.07 13.95
C GLY A 179 -1.96 14.32 13.63
N HIS A 180 -2.11 13.03 13.38
CA HIS A 180 -1.03 12.12 12.97
C HIS A 180 -1.56 11.05 12.02
N VAL A 181 -0.67 10.45 11.23
CA VAL A 181 -1.01 9.31 10.37
C VAL A 181 -1.36 8.11 11.24
N GLU A 182 -2.54 7.56 11.06
CA GLU A 182 -3.02 6.34 11.75
C GLU A 182 -2.85 5.10 10.87
N ASP A 183 -3.14 5.25 9.57
CA ASP A 183 -3.19 4.16 8.61
C ASP A 183 -2.97 4.66 7.18
N LEU A 184 -2.77 3.73 6.25
CA LEU A 184 -2.73 3.96 4.82
C LEU A 184 -3.76 3.07 4.13
N ILE A 185 -4.51 3.64 3.19
CA ILE A 185 -5.51 2.94 2.40
C ILE A 185 -4.93 2.59 1.03
N VAL A 186 -5.01 1.30 0.69
CA VAL A 186 -4.52 0.74 -0.58
C VAL A 186 -5.67 0.29 -1.47
N ASP A 187 -5.50 0.45 -2.78
CA ASP A 187 -6.27 -0.22 -3.83
C ASP A 187 -5.83 -1.68 -3.94
N ASP A 188 -6.75 -2.64 -3.81
CA ASP A 188 -6.42 -4.07 -3.76
C ASP A 188 -6.16 -4.75 -5.10
N GLU A 189 -6.24 -4.02 -6.21
CA GLU A 189 -5.85 -4.48 -7.55
C GLU A 189 -4.43 -4.01 -7.89
N LYS A 190 -4.21 -2.69 -7.82
CA LYS A 190 -2.94 -2.06 -8.21
C LYS A 190 -1.93 -1.98 -7.06
N TRP A 191 -2.37 -2.24 -5.83
CA TRP A 191 -1.59 -2.03 -4.61
C TRP A 191 -1.08 -0.58 -4.45
N ALA A 192 -1.80 0.36 -5.06
CA ALA A 192 -1.52 1.80 -4.99
C ALA A 192 -2.14 2.39 -3.72
N LEU A 193 -1.33 3.11 -2.94
CA LEU A 193 -1.79 3.86 -1.78
C LEU A 193 -2.60 5.06 -2.27
N ARG A 194 -3.88 5.07 -1.93
CA ARG A 194 -4.81 6.13 -2.33
C ARG A 194 -4.95 7.19 -1.25
N TYR A 195 -4.91 6.79 0.03
CA TYR A 195 -5.13 7.72 1.15
C TYR A 195 -4.21 7.44 2.34
N MET A 196 -3.84 8.50 3.04
CA MET A 196 -3.40 8.48 4.43
C MET A 196 -4.63 8.76 5.30
N VAL A 197 -4.84 7.93 6.32
CA VAL A 197 -5.83 8.17 7.37
C VAL A 197 -5.18 8.99 8.45
N ILE A 198 -5.73 10.17 8.73
CA ILE A 198 -5.23 11.08 9.76
C ILE A 198 -6.14 11.00 10.97
N ASP A 199 -5.59 10.56 12.11
CA ASP A 199 -6.28 10.65 13.38
C ASP A 199 -6.25 12.08 13.92
N THR A 200 -7.44 12.60 14.20
CA THR A 200 -7.65 13.95 14.73
C THR A 200 -8.32 13.95 16.10
N LYS A 201 -8.42 12.79 16.77
CA LYS A 201 -9.15 12.63 18.05
C LYS A 201 -8.75 13.58 19.17
N ASN A 202 -7.50 14.06 19.20
CA ASN A 202 -7.06 15.07 20.17
C ASN A 202 -7.63 16.48 19.91
N TRP A 203 -8.27 16.71 18.77
CA TRP A 203 -8.85 17.99 18.36
C TRP A 203 -10.35 17.91 18.04
N ILE A 204 -10.80 16.79 17.46
CA ILE A 204 -12.20 16.53 17.15
C ILE A 204 -12.55 15.11 17.61
N PRO A 205 -13.52 14.94 18.53
CA PRO A 205 -13.96 13.62 18.95
C PRO A 205 -14.38 12.74 17.76
N ALA A 206 -13.79 11.55 17.67
CA ALA A 206 -14.19 10.49 16.74
C ALA A 206 -14.16 10.84 15.24
N LYS A 207 -13.35 11.82 14.83
CA LYS A 207 -13.17 12.14 13.41
C LYS A 207 -11.78 11.77 12.92
N GLU A 208 -11.76 10.99 11.84
CA GLU A 208 -10.57 10.73 11.03
C GLU A 208 -10.75 11.39 9.67
N VAL A 209 -9.62 11.76 9.05
CA VAL A 209 -9.59 12.53 7.80
C VAL A 209 -8.77 11.78 6.77
N LEU A 210 -9.24 11.70 5.52
CA LEU A 210 -8.48 11.13 4.41
C LEU A 210 -7.74 12.21 3.63
N ILE A 211 -6.46 11.98 3.37
CA ILE A 211 -5.63 12.83 2.51
C ILE A 211 -4.89 11.94 1.53
N ALA A 212 -4.95 12.23 0.23
CA ALA A 212 -4.13 11.48 -0.72
C ALA A 212 -2.63 11.77 -0.50
N PRO A 213 -1.72 10.79 -0.55
CA PRO A 213 -0.29 11.01 -0.37
C PRO A 213 0.28 12.08 -1.32
N SER A 214 -0.21 12.13 -2.56
CA SER A 214 0.16 13.13 -3.57
C SER A 214 -0.25 14.56 -3.23
N TRP A 215 -1.06 14.79 -2.19
CA TRP A 215 -1.41 16.13 -1.72
C TRP A 215 -0.48 16.66 -0.64
N ALA A 216 0.44 15.82 -0.14
CA ALA A 216 1.52 16.28 0.72
C ALA A 216 2.42 17.26 -0.05
N SER A 217 2.73 18.40 0.58
CA SER A 217 3.69 19.37 0.03
C SER A 217 5.12 18.96 0.32
N GLU A 218 5.35 18.25 1.42
CA GLU A 218 6.66 17.75 1.83
C GLU A 218 6.47 16.60 2.82
N ILE A 219 7.31 15.57 2.74
CA ILE A 219 7.42 14.56 3.80
C ILE A 219 8.84 14.55 4.31
N LYS A 220 8.98 14.79 5.60
CA LYS A 220 10.25 14.77 6.31
C LYS A 220 10.34 13.52 7.17
N TRP A 221 10.90 12.47 6.59
CA TRP A 221 11.02 11.15 7.20
C TRP A 221 11.77 11.19 8.55
N ASP A 222 12.93 11.85 8.58
CA ASP A 222 13.74 11.99 9.80
C ASP A 222 13.02 12.78 10.91
N GLU A 223 12.17 13.73 10.54
CA GLU A 223 11.38 14.54 11.48
C GLU A 223 10.02 13.89 11.82
N LYS A 224 9.69 12.75 11.21
CA LYS A 224 8.40 12.06 11.34
C LYS A 224 7.21 12.98 11.09
N MET A 225 7.26 13.72 9.98
CA MET A 225 6.30 14.78 9.69
C MET A 225 5.88 14.79 8.23
N VAL A 226 4.57 14.89 7.98
CA VAL A 226 3.97 15.09 6.66
C VAL A 226 3.37 16.49 6.63
N SER A 227 3.83 17.33 5.71
CA SER A 227 3.27 18.67 5.50
C SER A 227 2.22 18.66 4.39
N VAL A 228 1.14 19.40 4.57
CA VAL A 228 0.05 19.53 3.59
C VAL A 228 -0.27 20.99 3.34
N ASP A 229 -0.69 21.32 2.11
CA ASP A 229 -1.06 22.67 1.70
C ASP A 229 -2.50 23.07 2.12
N LEU A 230 -2.93 22.62 3.30
CA LEU A 230 -4.28 22.79 3.86
C LEU A 230 -4.18 23.49 5.22
N THR A 231 -5.21 24.25 5.60
CA THR A 231 -5.37 24.83 6.95
C THR A 231 -5.98 23.82 7.91
N GLU A 232 -5.85 24.05 9.22
CA GLU A 232 -6.56 23.24 10.21
C GLU A 232 -8.07 23.26 9.94
N GLU A 233 -8.66 24.42 9.66
CA GLU A 233 -10.10 24.54 9.42
C GLU A 233 -10.56 23.67 8.25
N GLN A 234 -9.78 23.61 7.17
CA GLN A 234 -10.08 22.73 6.02
C GLN A 234 -9.96 21.25 6.38
N LEU A 235 -8.98 20.86 7.20
CA LEU A 235 -8.87 19.47 7.66
C LEU A 235 -10.04 19.10 8.57
N LYS A 236 -10.43 20.00 9.47
CA LYS A 236 -11.58 19.83 10.36
C LYS A 236 -12.91 19.75 9.62
N ALA A 237 -13.06 20.48 8.52
CA ALA A 237 -14.29 20.51 7.72
C ALA A 237 -14.34 19.44 6.61
N SER A 238 -13.28 18.61 6.48
CA SER A 238 -13.23 17.49 5.54
C SER A 238 -14.39 16.50 5.71
N PRO A 239 -14.87 15.84 4.64
CA PRO A 239 -15.83 14.73 4.76
C PRO A 239 -15.40 13.70 5.81
N GLU A 240 -16.36 13.22 6.60
CA GLU A 240 -16.08 12.24 7.66
C GLU A 240 -15.69 10.89 7.05
N TYR A 241 -14.56 10.34 7.51
CA TYR A 241 -14.18 8.96 7.26
C TYR A 241 -14.50 8.10 8.48
N ARG A 242 -15.09 6.93 8.22
CA ARG A 242 -15.41 5.93 9.22
C ARG A 242 -14.70 4.62 8.86
N PRO A 243 -13.75 4.15 9.69
CA PRO A 243 -13.04 2.89 9.42
C PRO A 243 -13.93 1.66 9.29
N SER A 244 -15.14 1.68 9.86
CA SER A 244 -16.11 0.59 9.74
C SER A 244 -16.78 0.50 8.38
N ASP A 245 -16.75 1.59 7.60
CA ASP A 245 -17.51 1.73 6.38
C ASP A 245 -16.55 1.59 5.18
N PRO A 246 -16.88 0.76 4.16
CA PRO A 246 -16.06 0.69 2.96
C PRO A 246 -15.97 2.06 2.28
N ILE A 247 -14.76 2.43 1.86
CA ILE A 247 -14.58 3.63 1.03
C ILE A 247 -15.07 3.29 -0.38
N ASN A 248 -16.18 3.90 -0.77
CA ASN A 248 -16.78 3.72 -2.09
C ASN A 248 -16.60 4.96 -2.96
N ARG A 249 -16.95 4.84 -4.24
CA ARG A 249 -16.78 5.93 -5.22
C ARG A 249 -17.50 7.21 -4.82
N GLU A 250 -18.71 7.12 -4.24
CA GLU A 250 -19.47 8.29 -3.80
C GLU A 250 -18.75 9.06 -2.67
N GLN A 251 -18.15 8.34 -1.71
CA GLN A 251 -17.34 8.96 -0.66
C GLN A 251 -16.09 9.62 -1.25
N GLU A 252 -15.41 8.97 -2.19
CA GLU A 252 -14.26 9.56 -2.87
C GLU A 252 -14.65 10.81 -3.67
N GLU A 253 -15.76 10.80 -4.41
CA GLU A 253 -16.25 11.99 -5.13
C GLU A 253 -16.47 13.17 -4.20
N ARG A 254 -17.16 12.96 -3.06
CA ARG A 254 -17.36 14.00 -2.04
C ARG A 254 -16.03 14.53 -1.49
N LEU A 255 -15.05 13.65 -1.28
CA LEU A 255 -13.72 14.01 -0.80
C LEU A 255 -12.98 14.90 -1.80
N TYR A 256 -12.94 14.49 -3.07
CA TYR A 256 -12.23 15.23 -4.12
C TYR A 256 -12.91 16.56 -4.45
N ASP A 257 -14.25 16.59 -4.47
CA ASP A 257 -15.03 17.81 -4.67
C ASP A 257 -14.79 18.81 -3.52
N TYR A 258 -14.73 18.32 -2.28
CA TYR A 258 -14.44 19.16 -1.11
C TYR A 258 -13.06 19.81 -1.19
N TYR A 259 -12.03 19.02 -1.52
CA TYR A 259 -10.66 19.53 -1.62
C TYR A 259 -10.35 20.25 -2.94
N GLY A 260 -11.26 20.20 -3.92
CA GLY A 260 -11.07 20.79 -5.25
C GLY A 260 -9.88 20.18 -6.00
N ARG A 261 -9.69 18.86 -5.89
CA ARG A 261 -8.55 18.14 -6.48
C ARG A 261 -9.00 17.30 -7.70
N PRO A 262 -8.14 17.11 -8.71
CA PRO A 262 -8.46 16.22 -9.83
C PRO A 262 -8.54 14.78 -9.35
N ARG A 263 -9.58 14.06 -9.80
CA ARG A 263 -9.86 12.67 -9.41
C ARG A 263 -8.84 11.74 -10.05
N TYR A 264 -8.23 10.84 -9.27
CA TYR A 264 -7.19 9.94 -9.79
C TYR A 264 -7.76 8.92 -10.79
N TRP A 265 -9.00 8.47 -10.57
CA TRP A 265 -9.61 7.45 -11.42
C TRP A 265 -9.89 7.97 -12.84
N GLU A 266 -10.11 9.27 -13.02
CA GLU A 266 -10.26 9.86 -14.35
C GLU A 266 -8.93 9.84 -15.15
N GLN A 267 -7.79 9.83 -14.48
CA GLN A 267 -6.47 9.72 -15.11
C GLN A 267 -6.12 8.26 -15.44
N ASP A 268 -6.51 7.32 -14.57
CA ASP A 268 -6.37 5.88 -14.81
C ASP A 268 -7.14 5.45 -16.08
N HIS A 269 -8.32 6.04 -16.35
CA HIS A 269 -9.10 5.79 -17.58
C HIS A 269 -8.36 6.18 -18.86
N VAL A 270 -7.49 7.20 -18.82
CA VAL A 270 -6.73 7.64 -19.99
C VAL A 270 -5.52 6.73 -20.25
N ALA A 271 -4.92 6.17 -19.19
CA ALA A 271 -3.77 5.27 -19.29
C ALA A 271 -4.16 3.83 -19.70
N GLY A 272 -5.40 3.40 -19.45
CA GLY A 272 -5.91 2.06 -19.77
C GLY A 272 -6.11 1.75 -21.27
N ALA A 273 -5.87 2.70 -22.18
CA ALA A 273 -5.96 2.50 -23.63
C ALA A 273 -4.63 2.02 -24.28
N GLY A 274 -3.57 1.82 -23.50
CA GLY A 274 -2.29 1.27 -23.97
C GLY A 274 -2.24 -0.26 -23.80
N PRO A 275 -1.60 -1.00 -24.71
CA PRO A 275 -1.52 -2.45 -24.61
C PRO A 275 -0.75 -2.85 -23.34
N ILE A 276 -1.40 -3.68 -22.52
CA ILE A 276 -0.80 -4.40 -21.41
C ILE A 276 0.06 -5.50 -22.04
N PHE A 277 1.39 -5.35 -22.00
CA PHE A 277 2.37 -6.37 -22.38
C PHE A 277 3.08 -6.90 -21.14
#